data_AF-A0A496XI70-F1
#
_entry.id   AF-A0A496XI70-F1
#
_cell.length_a   1.000
_cell.length_b   1.000
_cell.length_c   1.000
_cell.angle_alpha   90.00
_cell.angle_beta   90.00
_cell.angle_gamma   90.00
#
_symmetry.space_group_name_H-M   'P 1'
#
loop_
_entity.id
_entity.type
_entity.pdbx_description
1 polymer ?
#
loop_
_entity_poly.entity_id
_entity_poly.type
_entity_poly.pdbx_seq_one_letter_code
_entity_poly.pdbx_strand_id
1 'polypeptide(L)'
;MGFGGFGFNTAQGTVGGFAPAQGGSDFTPADLTGLVDWWDAGAAYVTKRGGGAPSNNDPVLQWTGRVNSIDLDQAVEVEQPLWIASGQNSQPVIRFDGVDDYLASAGFGAKSQPNTIF
;
A
#
# COMPACT_ATOMS: atom_id res chain seq x y z
N MET A 1 -16.80 53.04 -1.89
CA MET A 1 -16.19 52.27 -3.00
C MET A 1 -14.69 52.35 -2.85
N GLY A 2 -14.00 51.20 -2.82
CA GLY A 2 -12.52 51.13 -2.81
C GLY A 2 -11.98 50.28 -1.66
N PHE A 3 -11.79 48.98 -1.91
CA PHE A 3 -11.10 48.06 -1.00
C PHE A 3 -9.60 48.36 -1.00
N GLY A 4 -9.03 48.58 0.18
CA GLY A 4 -7.59 48.56 0.40
C GLY A 4 -7.07 47.13 0.33
N GLY A 5 -5.94 46.93 -0.35
CA GLY A 5 -5.24 45.66 -0.45
C GLY A 5 -4.71 45.21 0.92
N PHE A 6 -4.87 43.92 1.20
CA PHE A 6 -4.24 43.26 2.34
C PHE A 6 -3.12 42.37 1.83
N GLY A 7 -1.88 42.82 2.03
CA GLY A 7 -0.73 41.93 2.05
C GLY A 7 -0.79 41.06 3.30
N PHE A 8 -0.57 39.76 3.14
CA PHE A 8 -0.48 38.86 4.28
C PHE A 8 0.89 39.01 4.94
N ASN A 9 0.89 39.78 6.02
CA ASN A 9 1.95 39.91 7.00
C ASN A 9 1.98 38.63 7.85
N THR A 10 3.14 37.98 7.91
CA THR A 10 3.40 36.77 8.70
C THR A 10 3.42 37.08 10.19
N ALA A 11 2.31 36.84 10.90
CA ALA A 11 2.28 36.47 12.32
C ALA A 11 0.88 36.01 12.76
N GLN A 12 0.76 34.70 12.96
CA GLN A 12 -0.05 34.00 13.96
C GLN A 12 -1.51 34.48 14.20
N GLY A 13 -2.44 33.74 13.60
CA GLY A 13 -3.86 33.78 13.91
C GLY A 13 -4.58 32.72 13.10
N THR A 14 -4.28 31.44 13.35
CA THR A 14 -4.93 30.32 12.65
C THR A 14 -6.39 30.23 13.10
N VAL A 15 -7.24 30.99 12.42
CA VAL A 15 -8.67 30.71 12.31
C VAL A 15 -8.83 29.24 11.89
N GLY A 16 -9.66 28.52 12.63
CA GLY A 16 -9.98 27.11 12.38
C GLY A 16 -10.51 26.89 10.97
N GLY A 17 -9.60 26.57 10.06
CA GLY A 17 -9.86 25.87 8.82
C GLY A 17 -9.45 24.42 9.03
N PHE A 18 -10.14 23.50 8.37
CA PHE A 18 -9.72 22.10 8.27
C PHE A 18 -8.36 22.06 7.56
N ALA A 19 -7.27 22.20 8.32
CA ALA A 19 -6.01 21.66 7.90
C ALA A 19 -6.21 20.14 7.75
N PRO A 20 -5.81 19.49 6.65
CA PRO A 20 -5.61 18.05 6.71
C PRO A 20 -4.65 17.81 7.88
N ALA A 21 -4.98 16.88 8.75
CA ALA A 21 -4.24 16.63 9.98
C ALA A 21 -2.77 16.28 9.67
N GLN A 22 -1.89 17.29 9.61
CA GLN A 22 -0.47 17.12 9.87
C GLN A 22 -0.33 17.03 11.39
N GLY A 23 -0.33 15.82 11.95
CA GLY A 23 -0.22 15.67 13.40
C GLY A 23 -0.30 14.27 14.01
N GLY A 24 -0.24 13.20 13.21
CA GLY A 24 0.12 11.87 13.69
C GLY A 24 1.35 11.41 12.91
N SER A 25 2.24 10.60 13.49
CA SER A 25 3.15 9.83 12.65
C SER A 25 2.28 9.07 11.64
N ASP A 26 2.55 9.22 10.34
CA ASP A 26 1.91 8.38 9.34
C ASP A 26 2.05 6.94 9.82
N PHE A 27 0.94 6.19 9.89
CA PHE A 27 1.01 4.80 10.31
C PHE A 27 1.95 4.05 9.37
N THR A 28 2.98 3.44 9.93
CA THR A 28 3.97 2.65 9.20
C THR A 28 3.96 1.20 9.69
N PRO A 29 4.46 0.25 8.88
CA PRO A 29 4.62 -1.13 9.34
C PRO A 29 5.42 -1.24 10.64
N ALA A 30 6.36 -0.32 10.86
CA ALA A 30 7.23 -0.31 12.03
C ALA A 30 6.48 0.00 13.34
N ASP A 31 5.26 0.54 13.27
CA ASP A 31 4.45 0.85 14.46
C ASP A 31 3.84 -0.42 15.09
N LEU A 32 3.88 -1.56 14.38
CA LEU A 32 3.34 -2.84 14.83
C LEU A 32 4.43 -3.75 15.40
N THR A 33 4.46 -3.88 16.73
CA THR A 33 5.38 -4.82 17.40
C THR A 33 5.03 -6.26 17.02
N GLY A 34 6.04 -7.04 16.60
CA GLY A 34 5.85 -8.43 16.21
C GLY A 34 5.29 -8.62 14.79
N LEU A 35 5.27 -7.57 13.96
CA LEU A 35 4.93 -7.67 12.55
C LEU A 35 5.92 -8.58 11.80
N VAL A 36 5.37 -9.62 11.18
CA VAL A 36 6.14 -10.60 10.38
C VAL A 36 6.40 -10.05 8.98
N ASP A 37 5.39 -9.54 8.30
CA ASP A 37 5.60 -8.74 7.10
C ASP A 37 4.36 -7.91 6.76
N TRP A 38 4.55 -6.97 5.84
CA TRP A 38 3.50 -6.15 5.25
C TRP A 38 3.59 -6.24 3.72
N TRP A 39 2.47 -6.50 3.04
CA TRP A 39 2.34 -6.35 1.59
C TRP A 39 1.50 -5.12 1.17
N ASP A 40 2.13 -4.15 0.50
CA ASP A 40 1.50 -2.89 0.06
C ASP A 40 1.23 -2.94 -1.44
N ALA A 41 0.00 -2.68 -1.87
CA ALA A 41 -0.39 -2.76 -3.27
C ALA A 41 0.17 -1.61 -4.15
N GLY A 42 0.95 -0.69 -3.60
CA GLY A 42 1.66 0.33 -4.38
C GLY A 42 2.50 -0.28 -5.50
N ALA A 43 2.49 0.32 -6.69
CA ALA A 43 3.14 -0.22 -7.89
C ALA A 43 4.66 -0.49 -7.73
N ALA A 44 5.31 0.14 -6.74
CA ALA A 44 6.72 -0.09 -6.42
C ALA A 44 6.99 -1.45 -5.74
N TYR A 45 5.97 -2.08 -5.18
CA TYR A 45 6.07 -3.32 -4.41
C TYR A 45 5.36 -4.50 -5.09
N VAL A 46 4.88 -4.31 -6.30
CA VAL A 46 4.16 -5.32 -7.07
C VAL A 46 4.91 -5.51 -8.38
N THR A 47 5.15 -6.77 -8.74
CA THR A 47 5.72 -7.13 -10.04
C THR A 47 4.67 -7.86 -10.85
N LYS A 48 4.45 -7.40 -12.08
CA LYS A 48 3.49 -8.04 -12.99
C LYS A 48 4.06 -9.27 -13.67
N ARG A 49 3.19 -10.08 -14.27
CA ARG A 49 3.59 -11.07 -15.28
C ARG A 49 4.43 -10.43 -16.39
N GLY A 50 5.54 -11.06 -16.73
CA GLY A 50 6.52 -10.53 -17.70
C GLY A 50 7.53 -9.55 -17.09
N GLY A 51 7.40 -9.20 -15.82
CA GLY A 51 8.34 -8.39 -15.06
C GLY A 51 8.03 -6.87 -15.09
N GLY A 52 8.62 -6.16 -14.13
CA GLY A 52 8.45 -4.72 -13.96
C GLY A 52 7.17 -4.33 -13.22
N ALA A 53 6.94 -3.01 -13.14
CA ALA A 53 5.80 -2.43 -12.43
C ALA A 53 4.47 -2.71 -13.16
N PRO A 54 3.36 -2.92 -12.41
CA PRO A 54 2.05 -3.17 -12.99
C PRO A 54 1.41 -1.90 -13.57
N SER A 55 0.58 -2.11 -14.59
CA SER A 55 -0.47 -1.21 -15.06
C SER A 55 -1.84 -1.77 -14.67
N ASN A 56 -2.89 -0.96 -14.79
CA ASN A 56 -4.24 -1.37 -14.38
C ASN A 56 -4.69 -2.65 -15.11
N ASN A 57 -5.18 -3.63 -14.34
CA ASN A 57 -5.53 -4.99 -14.76
C ASN A 57 -4.36 -5.87 -15.18
N ASP A 58 -3.11 -5.51 -14.90
CA ASP A 58 -2.00 -6.44 -15.08
C ASP A 58 -2.07 -7.56 -14.01
N PRO A 59 -1.82 -8.83 -14.39
CA PRO A 59 -1.77 -9.93 -13.45
C PRO A 59 -0.50 -9.89 -12.60
N VAL A 60 -0.64 -10.22 -11.33
CA VAL A 60 0.38 -10.07 -10.29
C VAL A 60 1.21 -11.34 -10.21
N LEU A 61 2.49 -11.24 -10.55
CA LEU A 61 3.44 -12.34 -10.39
C LEU A 61 3.97 -12.43 -8.97
N GLN A 62 4.30 -11.27 -8.40
CA GLN A 62 4.94 -11.17 -7.11
C GLN A 62 4.44 -9.93 -6.37
N TRP A 63 4.23 -10.08 -5.07
CA TRP A 63 3.98 -9.01 -4.12
C TRP A 63 5.10 -8.99 -3.08
N THR A 64 5.90 -7.92 -3.09
CA THR A 64 7.11 -7.79 -2.28
C THR A 64 6.78 -7.42 -0.84
N GLY A 65 7.34 -8.19 0.11
CA GLY A 65 7.24 -7.91 1.54
C GLY A 65 8.11 -6.72 1.95
N ARG A 66 7.57 -5.80 2.77
CA ARG A 66 8.23 -4.53 3.11
C ARG A 66 9.10 -4.56 4.36
N VAL A 67 8.91 -5.55 5.23
CA VAL A 67 9.57 -5.59 6.55
C VAL A 67 10.68 -6.63 6.56
N ASN A 68 10.38 -7.85 6.15
CA ASN A 68 11.33 -8.97 6.19
C ASN A 68 11.60 -9.57 4.80
N SER A 69 11.18 -8.88 3.74
CA SER A 69 11.31 -9.34 2.35
C SER A 69 10.73 -10.73 2.12
N ILE A 70 9.63 -11.05 2.80
CA ILE A 70 8.85 -12.25 2.51
C ILE A 70 8.01 -11.95 1.29
N ASP A 71 8.52 -12.34 0.12
CA ASP A 71 7.79 -12.18 -1.13
C ASP A 71 6.68 -13.23 -1.22
N LEU A 72 5.52 -12.79 -1.72
CA LEU A 72 4.43 -13.68 -2.10
C LEU A 72 4.42 -13.80 -3.63
N ASP A 73 4.37 -15.03 -4.14
CA ASP A 73 4.46 -15.31 -5.56
C ASP A 73 3.30 -16.18 -6.05
N GLN A 74 3.00 -16.06 -7.35
CA GLN A 74 2.14 -16.98 -8.08
C GLN A 74 2.69 -17.21 -9.48
N ALA A 75 3.11 -18.44 -9.76
CA ALA A 75 3.72 -18.80 -11.03
C ALA A 75 2.70 -19.11 -12.13
N VAL A 76 1.50 -19.55 -11.79
CA VAL A 76 0.46 -19.97 -12.75
C VAL A 76 -0.38 -18.76 -13.15
N GLU A 77 -0.37 -18.39 -14.44
CA GLU A 77 -0.97 -17.13 -14.93
C GLU A 77 -2.47 -16.99 -14.63
N VAL A 78 -3.21 -18.09 -14.78
CA VAL A 78 -4.66 -18.09 -14.58
C VAL A 78 -5.07 -17.98 -13.11
N GLU A 79 -4.14 -18.23 -12.18
CA GLU A 79 -4.35 -18.15 -10.73
C GLU A 79 -3.79 -16.85 -10.15
N GLN A 80 -3.38 -15.90 -11.00
CA GLN A 80 -2.80 -14.62 -10.58
C GLN A 80 -3.89 -13.57 -10.34
N PRO A 81 -3.90 -12.93 -9.16
CA PRO A 81 -4.79 -11.81 -8.92
C PRO A 81 -4.41 -10.62 -9.80
N LEU A 82 -5.34 -9.68 -9.94
CA LEU A 82 -5.15 -8.48 -10.76
C LEU A 82 -4.75 -7.28 -9.93
N TRP A 83 -3.80 -6.48 -10.45
CA TRP A 83 -3.49 -5.18 -9.88
C TRP A 83 -4.44 -4.11 -10.42
N ILE A 84 -5.14 -3.40 -9.53
CA ILE A 84 -6.08 -2.34 -9.88
C ILE A 84 -5.51 -1.00 -9.41
N ALA A 85 -5.28 -0.07 -10.34
CA ALA A 85 -4.55 1.17 -10.08
C ALA A 85 -5.27 2.14 -9.14
N SER A 86 -6.61 2.11 -9.16
CA SER A 86 -7.45 3.02 -8.41
C SER A 86 -8.70 2.28 -7.94
N GLY A 87 -8.49 1.36 -7.00
CA GLY A 87 -9.55 0.61 -6.34
C GLY A 87 -10.08 1.38 -5.13
N GLN A 88 -9.84 0.83 -3.94
CA GLN A 88 -10.41 1.35 -2.70
C GLN A 88 -9.85 2.74 -2.37
N ASN A 89 -10.73 3.71 -2.14
CA ASN A 89 -10.37 5.10 -1.83
C ASN A 89 -9.38 5.72 -2.84
N SER A 90 -9.51 5.36 -4.12
CA SER A 90 -8.60 5.76 -5.21
C SER A 90 -7.15 5.31 -5.03
N GLN A 91 -6.89 4.33 -4.16
CA GLN A 91 -5.58 3.72 -3.97
C GLN A 91 -5.48 2.40 -4.74
N PRO A 92 -4.24 1.96 -5.07
CA PRO A 92 -4.01 0.65 -5.65
C PRO A 92 -4.52 -0.48 -4.77
N VAL A 93 -5.03 -1.56 -5.38
CA VAL A 93 -5.43 -2.79 -4.68
C VAL A 93 -5.04 -4.02 -5.49
N ILE A 94 -4.86 -5.15 -4.81
CA ILE A 94 -4.79 -6.48 -5.42
C ILE A 94 -6.18 -7.09 -5.35
N ARG A 95 -6.77 -7.42 -6.50
CA ARG A 95 -8.12 -7.99 -6.59
C ARG A 95 -8.02 -9.48 -6.92
N PHE A 96 -8.58 -10.27 -6.03
CA PHE A 96 -8.81 -11.71 -6.18
C PHE A 96 -10.23 -11.91 -6.72
N ASP A 97 -10.39 -12.76 -7.71
CA ASP A 97 -11.67 -13.02 -8.39
C ASP A 97 -12.59 -14.00 -7.63
N GLY A 98 -12.05 -14.69 -6.63
CA GLY A 98 -12.77 -15.63 -5.77
C GLY A 98 -12.91 -17.04 -6.34
N VAL A 99 -12.21 -17.38 -7.43
CA VAL A 99 -12.23 -18.71 -8.05
C VAL A 99 -10.95 -19.47 -7.72
N ASP A 100 -9.81 -19.01 -8.22
CA ASP A 100 -8.52 -19.71 -8.12
C ASP A 100 -7.34 -18.77 -7.82
N ASP A 101 -7.58 -17.45 -7.73
CA ASP A 101 -6.53 -16.50 -7.38
C ASP A 101 -5.91 -16.76 -6.00
N TYR A 102 -4.60 -16.92 -5.95
CA TYR A 102 -3.84 -16.94 -4.70
C TYR A 102 -2.41 -16.44 -4.86
N LEU A 103 -1.78 -16.10 -3.74
CA LEU A 103 -0.36 -15.76 -3.64
C LEU A 103 0.22 -16.53 -2.44
N ALA A 104 1.43 -17.08 -2.58
CA ALA A 104 2.02 -17.96 -1.56
C ALA A 104 3.48 -17.64 -1.28
N SER A 105 3.95 -18.00 -0.09
CA SER A 105 5.37 -17.93 0.29
C SER A 105 5.74 -19.09 1.21
N ALA A 106 6.99 -19.56 1.09
CA ALA A 106 7.58 -20.48 2.05
C ALA A 106 8.08 -19.78 3.33
N GLY A 107 8.14 -18.44 3.34
CA GLY A 107 8.77 -17.64 4.41
C GLY A 107 8.07 -17.67 5.78
N PHE A 108 6.86 -18.24 5.85
CA PHE A 108 6.07 -18.30 7.09
C PHE A 108 6.40 -19.49 8.00
N GLY A 109 6.89 -20.60 7.44
CA GLY A 109 7.07 -21.86 8.18
C GLY A 109 8.15 -21.84 9.26
N ALA A 110 9.05 -20.84 9.24
CA ALA A 110 10.19 -20.72 10.17
C ALA A 110 9.99 -19.68 11.28
N LYS A 111 8.85 -18.98 11.34
CA LYS A 111 8.62 -17.88 12.29
C LYS A 111 8.02 -18.40 13.60
N SER A 112 8.60 -17.99 14.74
CA SER A 112 8.11 -18.33 16.07
C SER A 112 6.76 -17.66 16.32
N GLN A 113 5.75 -18.46 16.64
CA GLN A 113 4.39 -18.00 16.90
C GLN A 113 4.27 -17.24 18.22
N PRO A 114 3.30 -16.29 18.36
CA PRO A 114 2.28 -15.91 17.37
C PRO A 114 2.79 -14.94 16.29
N ASN A 115 2.31 -15.10 15.05
CA ASN A 115 2.65 -14.26 13.90
C ASN A 115 1.58 -13.20 13.62
N THR A 116 1.99 -11.96 13.39
CA THR A 116 1.15 -10.87 12.88
C THR A 116 1.53 -10.57 11.42
N ILE A 117 0.56 -10.55 10.49
CA ILE A 117 0.74 -10.44 9.04
C ILE A 117 -0.29 -9.42 8.53
N PHE A 118 0.11 -8.46 7.69
CA PHE A 118 -0.77 -7.41 7.15
C PHE A 118 -0.64 -7.17 5.65
#